data_AF-A0A6B0TPU0-F1
#
_entry.id   AF-A0A6B0TPU0-F1
#
_cell.length_a   1.000
_cell.length_b   1.000
_cell.length_c   1.000
_cell.angle_alpha   90.00
_cell.angle_beta   90.00
_cell.angle_gamma   90.00
#
_symmetry.space_group_name_H-M   'P 1'
#
loop_
_entity.id
_entity.type
_entity.pdbx_description
1 polymer ?
#
loop_
_entity_poly.entity_id
_entity_poly.type
_entity_poly.pdbx_seq_one_letter_code
_entity_poly.pdbx_strand_id
1 'polypeptide(L)'
;MPVDYDDGDGKTIDLMYGVLRSTSLSPARDPVIYLHGGLGGGELASMTNALAERLATLRARRDVVVFDQRGSGFSPGEIECNEVFAANSDAAFAAAEDIADSSGMNLGAAASEYLIPLCVAHLNEQGVGLKNYNTVTNARDVVRVAELLGFLQFQHLRAFLRHTARVGSAAAEPTRTALHPARLRAAYRGGLA
;
A
#
# COMPACT_ATOMS: atom_id res chain seq x y z
N MET A 1 -5.23 10.24 -6.12
CA MET A 1 -6.32 9.23 -6.06
C MET A 1 -7.44 9.76 -5.19
N PRO A 2 -8.72 9.50 -5.48
CA PRO A 2 -9.81 9.86 -4.58
C PRO A 2 -9.64 9.22 -3.19
N VAL A 3 -9.93 9.98 -2.13
CA VAL A 3 -10.05 9.45 -0.77
C VAL A 3 -11.18 8.45 -0.72
N ASP A 4 -12.37 8.88 -1.16
CA ASP A 4 -13.56 8.06 -1.34
C ASP A 4 -13.85 7.94 -2.85
N TYR A 5 -13.94 6.72 -3.36
CA TYR A 5 -14.22 6.49 -4.79
C TYR A 5 -15.71 6.61 -5.11
N ASP A 6 -16.58 6.61 -4.09
CA ASP A 6 -18.01 6.74 -4.25
C ASP A 6 -18.46 8.23 -4.12
N ASP A 7 -17.50 9.13 -3.87
CA ASP A 7 -17.67 10.59 -3.86
C ASP A 7 -16.91 11.23 -5.05
N GLY A 8 -17.65 11.59 -6.11
CA GLY A 8 -17.07 12.06 -7.38
C GLY A 8 -16.33 13.39 -7.30
N ASP A 9 -16.67 14.23 -6.30
CA ASP A 9 -16.07 15.54 -6.06
C ASP A 9 -15.23 15.56 -4.76
N GLY A 10 -14.95 14.38 -4.21
CA GLY A 10 -14.27 14.20 -2.93
C GLY A 10 -12.79 14.58 -2.96
N LYS A 11 -12.20 14.66 -1.76
CA LYS A 11 -10.77 14.92 -1.58
C LYS A 11 -9.90 13.87 -2.31
N THR A 12 -8.66 14.24 -2.61
CA THR A 12 -7.67 13.35 -3.20
C THR A 12 -6.43 13.20 -2.32
N ILE A 13 -5.82 12.02 -2.36
CA ILE A 13 -4.49 11.73 -1.81
C ILE A 13 -3.47 11.54 -2.93
N ASP A 14 -2.22 11.87 -2.64
CA ASP A 14 -1.11 11.53 -3.51
C ASP A 14 -0.61 10.12 -3.21
N LEU A 15 -0.37 9.35 -4.27
CA LEU A 15 0.33 8.07 -4.18
C LEU A 15 1.67 8.20 -4.88
N MET A 16 2.74 7.99 -4.12
CA MET A 16 4.08 7.97 -4.65
C MET A 16 4.35 6.63 -5.34
N TYR A 17 5.02 6.68 -6.49
CA TYR A 17 5.41 5.50 -7.26
C TYR A 17 6.82 5.63 -7.85
N GLY A 18 7.39 4.48 -8.21
CA GLY A 18 8.67 4.37 -8.89
C GLY A 18 8.60 3.32 -10.00
N VAL A 19 9.42 3.53 -11.03
CA VAL A 19 9.49 2.61 -12.19
C VAL A 19 10.90 2.07 -12.33
N LEU A 20 11.04 0.76 -12.12
CA LEU A 20 12.24 0.02 -12.46
C LEU A 20 12.14 -0.39 -13.93
N ARG A 21 12.84 0.33 -14.81
CA ARG A 21 12.87 0.04 -16.24
C ARG A 21 13.44 -1.35 -16.52
N SER A 22 12.86 -2.03 -17.50
CA SER A 22 13.37 -3.29 -18.03
C SER A 22 14.85 -3.18 -18.41
N THR A 23 15.63 -4.23 -18.15
CA THR A 23 17.04 -4.31 -18.60
C THR A 23 17.19 -4.86 -20.02
N SER A 24 16.09 -5.35 -20.64
CA SER A 24 16.08 -5.75 -22.04
C SER A 24 16.08 -4.52 -22.96
N LEU A 25 16.85 -4.58 -24.05
CA LEU A 25 16.79 -3.62 -25.17
C LEU A 25 15.46 -3.71 -25.96
N SER A 26 14.70 -4.80 -25.79
CA SER A 26 13.36 -4.99 -26.32
C SER A 26 12.42 -5.38 -25.17
N PRO A 27 11.94 -4.39 -24.39
CA PRO A 27 11.05 -4.65 -23.26
C PRO A 27 9.69 -5.16 -23.75
N ALA A 28 9.11 -6.09 -23.01
CA ALA A 28 7.74 -6.51 -23.21
C ALA A 28 6.79 -5.35 -22.85
N ARG A 29 5.70 -5.24 -23.60
CA ARG A 29 4.74 -4.13 -23.47
C ARG A 29 3.82 -4.25 -22.24
N ASP A 30 3.87 -5.36 -21.51
CA ASP A 30 3.04 -5.62 -20.32
C ASP A 30 3.85 -5.42 -19.03
N PRO A 31 3.86 -4.21 -18.42
CA PRO A 31 4.56 -3.97 -17.16
C PRO A 31 3.93 -4.73 -16.00
N VAL A 32 4.70 -4.89 -14.92
CA VAL A 32 4.25 -5.55 -13.69
C VAL A 32 4.06 -4.49 -12.61
N ILE A 33 2.91 -4.49 -11.94
CA ILE A 33 2.75 -3.74 -10.69
C ILE A 33 3.12 -4.69 -9.54
N TYR A 34 4.13 -4.31 -8.78
CA TYR A 34 4.61 -5.05 -7.62
C TYR A 34 4.17 -4.32 -6.34
N LEU A 35 3.44 -5.03 -5.48
CA LEU A 35 2.90 -4.47 -4.24
C LEU A 35 3.71 -4.96 -3.05
N HIS A 36 4.02 -4.04 -2.14
CA HIS A 36 4.64 -4.39 -0.87
C HIS A 36 3.70 -5.19 0.02
N GLY A 37 4.31 -5.94 0.95
CA GLY A 37 3.62 -6.63 2.03
C GLY A 37 3.44 -5.74 3.27
N GLY A 38 2.68 -6.26 4.24
CA GLY A 38 2.41 -5.61 5.53
C GLY A 38 1.39 -4.46 5.47
N LEU A 39 0.84 -4.10 6.63
CA LEU A 39 0.12 -2.83 6.82
C LEU A 39 1.17 -1.75 7.12
N GLY A 40 1.10 -0.59 6.46
CA GLY A 40 2.00 0.54 6.72
C GLY A 40 3.41 0.46 6.12
N GLY A 41 3.78 -0.62 5.42
CA GLY A 41 5.07 -0.72 4.73
C GLY A 41 5.25 0.32 3.61
N GLY A 42 6.48 0.72 3.31
CA GLY A 42 6.82 1.59 2.18
C GLY A 42 7.87 0.92 1.31
N GLU A 43 7.52 0.61 0.07
CA GLU A 43 8.41 -0.03 -0.90
C GLU A 43 9.37 0.97 -1.52
N LEU A 44 8.96 2.24 -1.60
CA LEU A 44 9.79 3.32 -2.12
C LEU A 44 10.95 3.68 -1.21
N ALA A 45 10.76 3.63 0.11
CA ALA A 45 11.87 3.79 1.06
C ALA A 45 12.95 2.70 0.85
N SER A 46 12.55 1.57 0.29
CA SER A 46 13.43 0.44 -0.05
C SER A 46 13.87 0.42 -1.52
N MET A 47 13.62 1.48 -2.32
CA MET A 47 14.09 1.60 -3.70
C MET A 47 15.62 1.72 -3.78
N THR A 48 16.26 0.58 -3.60
CA THR A 48 17.70 0.38 -3.50
C THR A 48 18.13 -0.61 -4.58
N ASN A 49 19.45 -0.78 -4.74
CA ASN A 49 19.99 -1.86 -5.57
C ASN A 49 19.46 -3.24 -5.14
N ALA A 50 19.21 -3.45 -3.84
CA ALA A 50 18.65 -4.70 -3.33
C ALA A 50 17.23 -4.98 -3.85
N LEU A 51 16.36 -3.97 -3.94
CA LEU A 51 15.03 -4.13 -4.53
C LEU A 51 15.13 -4.44 -6.03
N ALA A 52 16.03 -3.76 -6.74
CA ALA A 52 16.30 -4.00 -8.16
C ALA A 52 16.80 -5.44 -8.41
N GLU A 53 17.73 -5.94 -7.60
CA GLU A 53 18.25 -7.31 -7.65
C GLU A 53 17.16 -8.33 -7.33
N ARG A 54 16.38 -8.07 -6.28
CA ARG A 54 15.25 -8.93 -5.90
C ARG A 54 14.19 -9.04 -7.00
N LEU A 55 14.01 -7.98 -7.78
CA LEU A 55 13.07 -7.94 -8.90
C LEU A 55 13.75 -8.25 -10.25
N ALA A 56 15.02 -8.67 -10.28
CA ALA A 56 15.79 -8.83 -11.52
C ALA A 56 15.12 -9.78 -12.51
N THR A 57 14.53 -10.89 -12.05
CA THR A 57 13.81 -11.83 -12.94
C THR A 57 12.60 -11.19 -13.60
N LEU A 58 11.85 -10.35 -12.88
CA LEU A 58 10.72 -9.60 -13.45
C LEU A 58 11.21 -8.51 -14.39
N ARG A 59 12.25 -7.78 -13.96
CA ARG A 59 12.86 -6.66 -14.68
C ARG A 59 13.66 -7.09 -15.92
N ALA A 60 13.99 -8.37 -16.04
CA ALA A 60 14.74 -8.91 -17.17
C ALA A 60 14.06 -8.62 -18.52
N ARG A 61 12.72 -8.57 -18.54
CA ARG A 61 11.96 -8.25 -19.77
C ARG A 61 10.86 -7.22 -19.61
N ARG A 62 10.54 -6.76 -18.40
CA ARG A 62 9.38 -5.87 -18.15
C ARG A 62 9.78 -4.71 -17.28
N ASP A 63 9.11 -3.59 -17.48
CA ASP A 63 9.13 -2.54 -16.48
C ASP A 63 8.38 -3.03 -15.24
N VAL A 64 8.93 -2.73 -14.07
CA VAL A 64 8.27 -3.03 -12.79
C VAL A 64 7.92 -1.71 -12.13
N VAL A 65 6.63 -1.50 -11.92
CA VAL A 65 6.11 -0.36 -11.17
C VAL A 65 5.92 -0.79 -9.72
N VAL A 66 6.45 0.02 -8.83
CA VAL A 66 6.25 -0.09 -7.39
C VAL A 66 5.60 1.19 -6.93
N PHE A 67 4.71 1.11 -5.96
CA PHE A 67 4.13 2.29 -5.34
C PHE A 67 3.81 2.00 -3.87
N ASP A 68 3.85 3.05 -3.07
CA ASP A 68 3.44 2.98 -1.68
C ASP A 68 1.92 3.05 -1.62
N GLN A 69 1.31 2.01 -1.06
CA GLN A 69 -0.15 1.90 -0.92
C GLN A 69 -0.69 3.06 -0.07
N ARG A 70 -1.97 3.40 -0.24
CA ARG A 70 -2.58 4.49 0.55
C ARG A 70 -2.37 4.28 2.05
N GLY A 71 -1.94 5.31 2.75
CA GLY A 71 -1.68 5.24 4.19
C GLY A 71 -0.36 4.54 4.55
N SER A 72 0.59 4.43 3.62
CA SER A 72 1.84 3.73 3.86
C SER A 72 3.03 4.42 3.19
N GLY A 73 4.23 4.22 3.73
CA GLY A 73 5.47 4.80 3.20
C GLY A 73 5.37 6.31 2.93
N PHE A 74 5.72 6.72 1.72
CA PHE A 74 5.63 8.11 1.25
C PHE A 74 4.24 8.49 0.70
N SER A 75 3.23 7.64 0.91
CA SER A 75 1.83 7.88 0.55
C SER A 75 0.92 7.91 1.80
N PRO A 76 1.22 8.68 2.87
CA PRO A 76 0.45 8.65 4.11
C PRO A 76 -1.00 9.13 3.92
N GLY A 77 -1.25 9.98 2.92
CA GLY A 77 -2.54 10.67 2.77
C GLY A 77 -2.88 11.46 4.03
N GLU A 78 -4.14 11.42 4.47
CA GLU A 78 -4.62 12.11 5.67
C GLU A 78 -4.46 11.29 6.97
N ILE A 79 -3.80 10.12 6.98
CA ILE A 79 -3.71 9.26 8.19
C ILE A 79 -2.35 9.33 8.92
N GLU A 80 -1.71 10.50 8.91
CA GLU A 80 -0.44 10.70 9.59
C GLU A 80 -0.64 10.96 11.09
N CYS A 81 0.10 10.24 11.94
CA CYS A 81 -0.01 10.35 13.40
C CYS A 81 1.30 10.72 14.11
N ASN A 82 2.29 11.22 13.36
CA ASN A 82 3.60 11.57 13.90
C ASN A 82 3.49 12.61 15.03
N GLU A 83 2.63 13.61 14.87
CA GLU A 83 2.40 14.63 15.91
C GLU A 83 1.77 14.04 17.17
N VAL A 84 0.76 13.18 17.02
CA VAL A 84 0.12 12.49 18.15
C VAL A 84 1.12 11.59 18.86
N PHE A 85 1.93 10.84 18.12
CA PHE A 85 2.94 9.96 18.70
C PHE A 85 4.04 10.74 19.42
N ALA A 86 4.51 11.84 18.84
CA ALA A 86 5.53 12.69 19.46
C ALA A 86 5.00 13.37 20.73
N ALA A 87 3.75 13.86 20.72
CA ALA A 87 3.14 14.50 21.88
C ALA A 87 2.85 13.55 23.04
N ASN A 88 2.77 12.24 22.77
CA ASN A 88 2.39 11.22 23.76
C ASN A 88 3.48 10.17 24.01
N SER A 89 4.71 10.37 23.52
CA SER A 89 5.78 9.37 23.61
C SER A 89 6.15 9.01 25.05
N ASP A 90 6.22 10.01 25.93
CA ASP A 90 6.60 9.81 27.34
C ASP A 90 5.50 9.06 28.09
N ALA A 91 4.25 9.43 27.85
CA ALA A 91 3.08 8.76 28.42
C ALA A 91 2.95 7.32 27.90
N ALA A 92 3.22 7.10 26.62
CA ALA A 92 3.23 5.77 26.02
C ALA A 92 4.34 4.89 26.61
N PHE A 93 5.53 5.45 26.86
CA PHE A 93 6.62 4.71 27.48
C PHE A 93 6.28 4.30 28.92
N ALA A 94 5.72 5.22 29.71
CA ALA A 94 5.29 4.93 31.07
C ALA A 94 4.18 3.87 31.11
N ALA A 95 3.20 3.95 30.21
CA ALA A 95 2.12 2.96 30.12
C ALA A 95 2.59 1.61 29.57
N ALA A 96 3.62 1.58 28.72
CA ALA A 96 4.06 0.37 28.04
C ALA A 96 4.61 -0.69 28.99
N GLU A 97 5.23 -0.31 30.11
CA GLU A 97 5.73 -1.28 31.11
C GLU A 97 4.59 -2.05 31.76
N ASP A 98 3.57 -1.35 32.27
CA ASP A 98 2.39 -1.97 32.91
C ASP A 98 1.59 -2.83 31.91
N ILE A 99 1.43 -2.32 30.69
CA ILE A 99 0.75 -3.06 29.62
C ILE A 99 1.56 -4.30 29.25
N ALA A 100 2.89 -4.21 29.10
CA ALA A 100 3.73 -5.35 28.75
C ALA A 100 3.70 -6.44 29.82
N ASP A 101 3.75 -6.08 31.10
CA ASP A 101 3.70 -7.05 32.22
C ASP A 101 2.35 -7.76 32.30
N SER A 102 1.25 -7.01 32.15
CA SER A 102 -0.11 -7.57 32.24
C SER A 102 -0.55 -8.37 31.02
N SER A 103 -0.01 -8.10 29.83
CA SER A 103 -0.42 -8.71 28.56
C SER A 103 0.59 -9.69 27.96
N GLY A 104 1.83 -9.72 28.46
CA GLY A 104 2.94 -10.47 27.87
C GLY A 104 3.43 -9.91 26.52
N MET A 105 3.01 -8.69 26.16
CA MET A 105 3.49 -8.01 24.95
C MET A 105 4.92 -7.50 25.13
N ASN A 106 5.64 -7.33 24.02
CA ASN A 106 6.87 -6.54 24.05
C ASN A 106 6.53 -5.04 24.19
N LEU A 107 7.49 -4.26 24.71
CA LEU A 107 7.30 -2.83 24.97
C LEU A 107 6.84 -2.02 23.74
N GLY A 108 7.29 -2.36 22.54
CA GLY A 108 6.87 -1.66 21.33
C GLY A 108 5.40 -1.91 20.98
N ALA A 109 4.94 -3.15 21.11
CA ALA A 109 3.54 -3.50 20.94
C ALA A 109 2.66 -2.87 22.04
N ALA A 110 3.14 -2.87 23.29
CA ALA A 110 2.47 -2.23 24.41
C ALA A 110 2.34 -0.71 24.23
N ALA A 111 3.40 -0.03 23.79
CA ALA A 111 3.34 1.39 23.46
C ALA A 111 2.38 1.68 22.29
N SER A 112 2.32 0.79 21.30
CA SER A 112 1.37 0.90 20.18
C SER A 112 -0.08 0.77 20.63
N GLU A 113 -0.36 -0.13 21.57
CA GLU A 113 -1.69 -0.31 22.18
C GLU A 113 -2.18 0.98 22.85
N TYR A 114 -1.27 1.74 23.44
CA TYR A 114 -1.56 3.06 24.02
C TYR A 114 -1.75 4.16 22.95
N LEU A 115 -0.86 4.21 21.95
CA LEU A 115 -0.79 5.32 20.99
C LEU A 115 -1.83 5.24 19.87
N ILE A 116 -2.17 4.05 19.38
CA ILE A 116 -3.09 3.87 18.24
C ILE A 116 -4.48 4.45 18.53
N PRO A 117 -5.12 4.21 19.70
CA PRO A 117 -6.41 4.81 20.00
C PRO A 117 -6.41 6.34 19.98
N LEU A 118 -5.32 6.98 20.45
CA LEU A 118 -5.18 8.43 20.43
C LEU A 118 -5.09 8.96 18.99
N CYS A 119 -4.31 8.27 18.15
CA CYS A 119 -4.22 8.56 16.72
C CYS A 119 -5.58 8.42 16.03
N VAL A 120 -6.30 7.32 16.28
CA VAL A 120 -7.63 7.10 15.70
C VAL A 120 -8.62 8.18 16.15
N ALA A 121 -8.61 8.58 17.43
CA ALA A 121 -9.45 9.65 17.94
C ALA A 121 -9.15 10.98 17.23
N HIS A 122 -7.86 11.35 17.14
CA HIS A 122 -7.41 12.57 16.47
C HIS A 122 -7.83 12.62 15.00
N LEU A 123 -7.65 11.53 14.26
CA LEU A 123 -8.04 11.45 12.85
C LEU A 123 -9.57 11.54 12.68
N ASN A 124 -10.35 10.96 13.59
CA ASN A 124 -11.81 11.09 13.59
C ASN A 124 -12.26 12.53 13.86
N GLU A 125 -11.62 13.24 14.79
CA GLU A 125 -11.90 14.66 15.08
C GLU A 125 -11.65 15.55 13.87
N GLN A 126 -10.63 15.22 13.06
CA GLN A 126 -10.34 15.89 11.79
C GLN A 126 -11.30 15.51 10.65
N GLY A 127 -12.23 14.57 10.89
CA GLY A 127 -13.14 14.08 9.87
C GLY A 127 -12.45 13.26 8.77
N VAL A 128 -11.29 12.67 9.06
CA VAL A 128 -10.57 11.83 8.11
C VAL A 128 -11.41 10.60 7.79
N GLY A 129 -11.55 10.29 6.50
CA GLY A 129 -12.31 9.15 6.01
C GLY A 129 -11.61 7.80 6.26
N LEU A 130 -11.33 7.43 7.51
CA LEU A 130 -10.61 6.21 7.90
C LEU A 130 -11.21 4.94 7.28
N LYS A 131 -12.54 4.92 7.11
CA LYS A 131 -13.27 3.84 6.43
C LYS A 131 -12.69 3.51 5.04
N ASN A 132 -12.02 4.46 4.38
CA ASN A 132 -11.48 4.33 3.03
C ASN A 132 -10.00 3.93 2.97
N TYR A 133 -9.35 3.77 4.13
CA TYR A 133 -7.99 3.22 4.24
C TYR A 133 -8.06 1.71 4.44
N ASN A 134 -8.56 1.02 3.42
CA ASN A 134 -8.80 -0.41 3.47
C ASN A 134 -8.33 -1.11 2.19
N THR A 135 -8.35 -2.44 2.22
CA THR A 135 -7.91 -3.31 1.11
C THR A 135 -8.72 -3.12 -0.18
N VAL A 136 -10.03 -2.88 -0.10
CA VAL A 136 -10.90 -2.70 -1.27
C VAL A 136 -10.57 -1.40 -1.98
N THR A 137 -10.42 -0.29 -1.23
CA THR A 137 -10.05 0.99 -1.81
C THR A 137 -8.63 0.94 -2.38
N ASN A 138 -7.71 0.25 -1.71
CA ASN A 138 -6.37 0.06 -2.24
C ASN A 138 -6.34 -0.77 -3.54
N ALA A 139 -7.21 -1.77 -3.67
CA ALA A 139 -7.38 -2.49 -4.94
C ALA A 139 -7.88 -1.58 -6.07
N ARG A 140 -8.75 -0.61 -5.78
CA ARG A 140 -9.16 0.43 -6.75
C ARG A 140 -7.98 1.33 -7.14
N ASP A 141 -7.09 1.65 -6.20
CA ASP A 141 -5.86 2.41 -6.49
C ASP A 141 -4.96 1.67 -7.49
N VAL A 142 -4.74 0.36 -7.30
CA VAL A 142 -3.91 -0.47 -8.20
C VAL A 142 -4.39 -0.34 -9.64
N VAL A 143 -5.70 -0.41 -9.87
CA VAL A 143 -6.26 -0.28 -11.21
C VAL A 143 -6.11 1.15 -11.72
N ARG A 144 -6.34 2.15 -10.88
CA ARG A 144 -6.19 3.55 -11.27
C ARG A 144 -4.74 3.93 -11.61
N VAL A 145 -3.76 3.39 -10.88
CA VAL A 145 -2.34 3.50 -11.23
C VAL A 145 -2.08 2.89 -12.61
N ALA A 146 -2.59 1.68 -12.86
CA ALA A 146 -2.45 1.04 -14.18
C ALA A 146 -3.08 1.87 -15.31
N GLU A 147 -4.22 2.52 -15.07
CA GLU A 147 -4.86 3.43 -16.03
C GLU A 147 -4.02 4.65 -16.33
N LEU A 148 -3.59 5.36 -15.28
CA LEU A 148 -2.86 6.62 -15.40
C LEU A 148 -1.49 6.42 -16.05
N LEU A 149 -0.86 5.27 -15.86
CA LEU A 149 0.40 4.91 -16.50
C LEU A 149 0.22 4.34 -17.92
N GLY A 150 -1.02 4.29 -18.44
CA GLY A 150 -1.33 3.83 -19.79
C GLY A 150 -1.26 2.31 -19.96
N PHE A 151 -1.19 1.55 -18.87
CA PHE A 151 -1.03 0.10 -18.90
C PHE A 151 -2.31 -0.62 -19.29
N LEU A 152 -3.48 0.00 -19.10
CA LEU A 152 -4.77 -0.58 -19.49
C LEU A 152 -5.02 -0.61 -21.00
N GLN A 153 -4.18 0.05 -21.82
CA GLN A 153 -4.20 -0.18 -23.27
C GLN A 153 -3.64 -1.56 -23.65
N PHE A 154 -2.99 -2.22 -22.70
CA PHE A 154 -2.52 -3.58 -22.80
C PHE A 154 -3.42 -4.42 -21.89
N GLN A 155 -4.05 -5.46 -22.43
CA GLN A 155 -5.02 -6.33 -21.74
C GLN A 155 -4.42 -7.14 -20.55
N HIS A 156 -3.34 -6.68 -19.93
CA HIS A 156 -2.34 -7.52 -19.28
C HIS A 156 -1.78 -6.88 -18.00
N LEU A 157 -2.63 -6.54 -17.04
CA LEU A 157 -2.14 -6.26 -15.69
C LEU A 157 -1.72 -7.59 -15.03
N ARG A 158 -0.43 -7.69 -14.67
CA ARG A 158 0.13 -8.76 -13.82
C ARG A 158 0.52 -8.12 -12.48
N ALA A 159 -0.16 -8.52 -11.41
CA ALA A 159 0.19 -8.09 -10.05
C ALA A 159 1.00 -9.19 -9.36
N PHE A 160 2.19 -8.85 -8.84
CA PHE A 160 3.02 -9.76 -8.05
C PHE A 160 3.00 -9.32 -6.59
N LEU A 161 2.48 -10.19 -5.72
CA LEU A 161 2.12 -9.84 -4.34
C LEU A 161 3.10 -10.47 -3.36
N ARG A 162 3.80 -9.67 -2.56
CA ARG A 162 4.27 -10.12 -1.25
C ARG A 162 3.18 -9.80 -0.22
N HIS A 163 2.65 -10.83 0.45
CA HIS A 163 1.77 -10.77 1.63
C HIS A 163 0.43 -10.00 1.52
N THR A 164 0.17 -9.21 0.48
CA THR A 164 -1.12 -8.53 0.20
C THR A 164 -2.05 -9.38 -0.69
N ALA A 165 -2.19 -10.67 -0.37
CA ALA A 165 -3.07 -11.57 -1.11
C ALA A 165 -4.49 -10.99 -1.25
N ARG A 166 -5.00 -10.31 -0.22
CA ARG A 166 -6.34 -9.70 -0.23
C ARG A 166 -6.47 -8.50 -1.18
N VAL A 167 -5.44 -7.66 -1.33
CA VAL A 167 -5.49 -6.49 -2.25
C VAL A 167 -5.49 -6.98 -3.69
N GLY A 168 -4.54 -7.85 -4.05
CA GLY A 168 -4.47 -8.38 -5.41
C GLY A 168 -5.67 -9.24 -5.78
N SER A 169 -6.23 -10.02 -4.84
CA SER A 169 -7.49 -10.74 -5.04
C SER A 169 -8.67 -9.77 -5.21
N ALA A 170 -8.80 -8.73 -4.38
CA ALA A 170 -9.86 -7.73 -4.53
C ALA A 170 -9.77 -6.94 -5.85
N ALA A 171 -8.55 -6.66 -6.32
CA ALA A 171 -8.32 -6.04 -7.63
C ALA A 171 -8.67 -6.98 -8.80
N ALA A 172 -8.63 -8.29 -8.57
CA ALA A 172 -9.04 -9.32 -9.52
C ALA A 172 -10.56 -9.59 -9.52
N GLU A 173 -11.27 -9.23 -8.44
CA GLU A 173 -12.69 -9.50 -8.26
C GLU A 173 -13.58 -8.46 -8.98
N PRO A 174 -14.36 -8.87 -10.00
CA PRO A 174 -15.13 -7.94 -10.84
C PRO A 174 -16.29 -7.25 -10.11
N THR A 175 -16.80 -7.82 -9.02
CA THR A 175 -17.92 -7.29 -8.24
C THR A 175 -17.53 -6.21 -7.22
N ARG A 176 -16.24 -6.03 -6.91
CA ARG A 176 -15.78 -5.10 -5.85
C ARG A 176 -15.07 -3.84 -6.36
N THR A 177 -14.58 -3.86 -7.59
CA THR A 177 -13.84 -2.74 -8.20
C THR A 177 -14.64 -1.97 -9.25
N ALA A 178 -15.92 -2.30 -9.49
CA ALA A 178 -16.71 -1.73 -10.59
C ALA A 178 -15.99 -1.83 -11.96
N LEU A 179 -15.13 -2.84 -12.12
CA LEU A 179 -14.28 -3.03 -13.29
C LEU A 179 -14.56 -4.38 -13.94
N HIS A 180 -14.81 -4.31 -15.25
CA HIS A 180 -15.13 -5.43 -16.12
C HIS A 180 -14.03 -6.51 -16.03
N PRO A 181 -14.37 -7.81 -15.90
CA PRO A 181 -13.41 -8.93 -15.72
C PRO A 181 -12.41 -9.14 -16.88
N ALA A 182 -12.48 -8.33 -17.95
CA ALA A 182 -11.64 -8.43 -19.13
C ALA A 182 -10.25 -7.76 -18.99
N ARG A 183 -9.90 -7.19 -17.83
CA ARG A 183 -8.75 -6.27 -17.69
C ARG A 183 -7.59 -6.77 -16.81
N LEU A 184 -7.79 -7.79 -15.96
CA LEU A 184 -6.72 -8.43 -15.17
C LEU A 184 -6.38 -9.80 -15.75
N ARG A 185 -5.13 -10.02 -16.19
CA ARG A 185 -4.73 -11.28 -16.85
C ARG A 185 -4.24 -12.34 -15.86
N ALA A 186 -3.58 -11.93 -14.79
CA ALA A 186 -3.12 -12.85 -13.74
C ALA A 186 -2.74 -12.08 -12.46
N ALA A 187 -3.18 -12.59 -11.31
CA ALA A 187 -2.64 -12.24 -10.00
C ALA A 187 -1.75 -13.40 -9.51
N TYR A 188 -0.50 -13.09 -9.15
CA TYR A 188 0.42 -14.08 -8.62
C TYR A 188 0.64 -13.83 -7.13
N ARG A 189 0.37 -14.86 -6.33
CA ARG A 189 0.67 -14.91 -4.89
C ARG A 189 1.99 -15.65 -4.73
N GLY A 190 3.04 -14.97 -4.26
CA GLY A 190 4.34 -15.62 -4.05
C GLY A 190 5.26 -14.82 -3.13
N GLY A 191 5.95 -15.49 -2.22
CA GLY A 191 7.16 -14.95 -1.60
C GLY A 191 8.33 -15.21 -2.53
N LEU A 192 9.09 -14.18 -2.93
CA LEU A 192 10.44 -14.45 -3.44
C LEU A 192 11.24 -14.94 -2.24
N ALA A 193 11.65 -16.21 -2.30
CA ALA A 193 12.59 -16.82 -1.38
C ALA A 193 13.87 -15.99 -1.27
#